data_AF-A0A7Y8MK61-F1
#
_entry.id   AF-A0A7Y8MK61-F1
#
_cell.length_a   1.000
_cell.length_b   1.000
_cell.length_c   1.000
_cell.angle_alpha   90.00
_cell.angle_beta   90.00
_cell.angle_gamma   90.00
#
_symmetry.space_group_name_H-M   'P 1'
#
loop_
_entity.id
_entity.type
_entity.pdbx_description
1 polymer ?
#
loop_
_entity_poly.entity_id
_entity_poly.type
_entity_poly.pdbx_seq_one_letter_code
_entity_poly.pdbx_strand_id
1 'polypeptide(L)' 'MSEETSILVDGEPRAAISVLDRGLMYGDGVFRTIRLEAGRAVWWQDHLAKLAADCARLGLACPGPEVWAADLQQL' A
#
# COMPACT_ATOMS: atom_id res chain seq x y z
N MET A 1 5.17 -23.73 11.25
CA MET A 1 4.30 -22.60 11.62
C MET A 1 3.88 -21.97 10.32
N SER A 2 2.62 -22.12 9.95
CA SER A 2 2.08 -21.49 8.75
C SER A 2 2.12 -19.99 9.00
N GLU A 3 3.02 -19.26 8.34
CA GLU A 3 2.95 -17.80 8.32
C GLU A 3 1.65 -17.44 7.58
N GLU A 4 0.62 -17.03 8.33
CA GLU A 4 -0.53 -16.38 7.73
C GLU A 4 -0.03 -15.04 7.18
N THR A 5 0.17 -14.98 5.86
CA THR A 5 0.41 -13.72 5.16
C THR A 5 -0.80 -12.82 5.40
N SER A 6 -0.67 -11.85 6.30
CA SER A 6 -1.68 -10.84 6.53
C SER A 6 -1.67 -9.85 5.35
N ILE A 7 -2.84 -9.67 4.73
CA ILE A 7 -3.06 -8.74 3.63
C ILE A 7 -4.17 -7.79 4.06
N LEU A 8 -3.89 -6.49 3.98
CA LEU A 8 -4.88 -5.44 4.26
C LEU A 8 -5.35 -4.83 2.93
N VAL A 9 -6.65 -4.65 2.79
CA VAL A 9 -7.28 -3.87 1.72
C VAL A 9 -8.16 -2.82 2.39
N ASP A 10 -7.90 -1.54 2.11
CA ASP A 10 -8.57 -0.41 2.74
C ASP A 10 -8.54 -0.47 4.29
N GLY A 11 -7.40 -0.89 4.84
CA GLY A 11 -7.16 -1.01 6.29
C GLY A 11 -7.70 -2.29 6.95
N GLU A 12 -8.37 -3.17 6.20
CA GLU A 12 -9.04 -4.36 6.74
C GLU A 12 -8.39 -5.67 6.24
N PRO A 13 -8.23 -6.71 7.09
CA PRO A 13 -7.76 -8.03 6.67
C PRO A 13 -8.66 -8.63 5.58
N ARG A 14 -8.14 -8.69 4.36
CA ARG A 14 -8.93 -9.09 3.19
C ARG A 14 -8.05 -9.69 2.09
N ALA A 15 -8.50 -10.81 1.54
CA ALA A 15 -7.80 -11.55 0.48
C ALA A 15 -8.41 -11.36 -0.92
N ALA A 16 -9.35 -10.44 -1.09
CA ALA A 16 -10.07 -10.22 -2.35
C ALA A 16 -10.43 -8.74 -2.54
N ILE A 17 -10.48 -8.32 -3.80
CA ILE A 17 -11.01 -7.02 -4.22
C ILE A 17 -12.16 -7.24 -5.22
N SER A 18 -12.94 -6.21 -5.51
CA SER A 18 -13.97 -6.27 -6.54
C SER A 18 -13.36 -6.58 -7.90
N VAL A 19 -14.02 -7.41 -8.71
CA VAL A 19 -13.62 -7.63 -10.11
C VAL A 19 -13.76 -6.36 -10.96
N LEU A 20 -14.52 -5.38 -10.49
CA LEU A 20 -14.70 -4.08 -11.15
C LEU A 20 -13.68 -3.02 -10.68
N ASP A 21 -12.74 -3.40 -9.80
CA ASP A 21 -11.67 -2.51 -9.38
C ASP A 21 -10.81 -2.08 -10.58
N ARG A 22 -10.49 -0.79 -10.66
CA ARG A 22 -9.77 -0.19 -11.80
C ARG A 22 -8.32 -0.71 -11.87
N GLY A 23 -7.71 -0.99 -10.72
CA GLY A 23 -6.39 -1.59 -10.62
C GLY A 23 -6.36 -3.00 -11.19
N LEU A 24 -7.41 -3.80 -10.95
CA LEU A 24 -7.52 -5.14 -11.54
C LEU A 24 -7.88 -5.11 -13.03
N MET A 25 -8.87 -4.28 -13.42
CA MET A 25 -9.42 -4.29 -14.78
C MET A 25 -8.42 -3.82 -15.84
N TYR A 26 -7.60 -2.82 -15.53
CA TYR A 26 -6.67 -2.23 -16.51
C TYR A 26 -5.40 -1.63 -15.90
N GLY A 27 -5.05 -2.00 -14.66
CA GLY A 27 -3.78 -1.59 -14.05
C GLY A 27 -3.73 -0.12 -13.65
N ASP A 28 -4.87 0.50 -13.40
CA ASP A 28 -4.94 1.90 -12.99
C ASP A 28 -4.64 2.07 -11.50
N GLY A 29 -3.35 2.15 -11.20
CA GLY A 29 -2.84 2.30 -9.86
C GLY A 29 -1.31 2.39 -9.85
N VAL A 30 -0.75 2.59 -8.66
CA VAL A 30 0.69 2.64 -8.42
C VAL A 30 1.01 1.81 -7.19
N PHE A 31 2.18 1.18 -7.18
CA PHE A 31 2.62 0.37 -6.04
C PHE A 31 4.08 0.62 -5.72
N ARG A 32 4.47 0.30 -4.48
CA ARG A 32 5.86 0.35 -4.03
C ARG A 32 6.20 -0.97 -3.34
N THR A 33 7.34 -1.55 -3.70
CA THR A 33 7.99 -2.60 -2.91
C THR A 33 9.03 -1.96 -2.01
N ILE A 34 8.99 -2.27 -0.71
CA ILE A 34 9.81 -1.62 0.31
C ILE A 34 10.63 -2.69 1.02
N ARG A 35 11.91 -2.41 1.23
CA ARG A 35 12.81 -3.28 2.00
C ARG A 35 12.55 -3.07 3.49
N LEU A 36 12.42 -4.17 4.22
CA LEU A 36 12.42 -4.17 5.68
C LEU A 36 13.80 -4.56 6.21
N GLU A 37 14.28 -3.84 7.21
CA GLU A 37 15.48 -4.17 7.99
C GLU A 37 15.15 -4.12 9.47
N ALA A 38 15.37 -5.23 10.18
CA ALA A 38 15.03 -5.37 11.59
C ALA A 38 13.59 -4.91 11.93
N GLY A 39 12.64 -5.27 11.07
CA GLY A 39 11.22 -4.91 11.23
C GLY A 39 10.87 -3.46 10.89
N ARG A 40 11.79 -2.70 10.26
CA ARG A 40 11.55 -1.30 9.88
C ARG A 40 11.64 -1.10 8.38
N ALA A 41 10.70 -0.33 7.84
CA ALA A 41 10.73 0.10 6.44
C ALA A 41 11.89 1.06 6.19
N VAL A 42 12.80 0.67 5.30
CA VAL A 42 13.93 1.51 4.87
C VAL A 42 13.40 2.63 3.96
N TRP A 43 13.88 3.86 4.16
CA TRP A 43 13.50 5.06 3.37
C TRP A 43 11.99 5.33 3.31
N TRP A 44 11.28 5.03 4.39
CA TRP A 44 9.81 5.12 4.45
C TRP A 44 9.25 6.45 3.94
N GLN A 45 9.81 7.58 4.40
CA GLN A 45 9.34 8.91 3.99
C GLN A 45 9.54 9.17 2.49
N ASP A 46 10.66 8.73 1.92
CA ASP A 46 10.94 8.86 0.49
C ASP A 46 9.98 8.03 -0.36
N HIS A 47 9.65 6.82 0.11
CA HIS A 47 8.65 5.96 -0.52
C HIS A 47 7.26 6.61 -0.54
N LEU A 48 6.82 7.20 0.58
CA LEU A 48 5.54 7.91 0.66
C LEU A 48 5.52 9.18 -0.20
N ALA A 49 6.59 9.97 -0.18
CA ALA A 49 6.69 11.17 -1.01
C ALA A 49 6.59 10.83 -2.50
N LYS A 50 7.27 9.76 -2.93
CA LYS A 50 7.21 9.30 -4.32
C LYS A 50 5.83 8.73 -4.68
N LEU A 51 5.20 7.98 -3.78
CA LEU A 51 3.82 7.49 -3.96
C LEU A 51 2.85 8.65 -4.18
N ALA A 52 2.90 9.68 -3.33
CA ALA A 52 2.06 10.86 -3.47
C ALA A 52 2.28 11.60 -4.81
N ALA A 53 3.53 11.75 -5.23
CA ALA A 53 3.86 12.36 -6.52
C ALA A 53 3.33 11.54 -7.71
N ASP A 54 3.41 10.21 -7.65
CA ASP A 54 2.91 9.32 -8.69
C ASP A 54 1.37 9.36 -8.77
N CYS A 55 0.69 9.32 -7.62
CA CYS A 55 -0.76 9.48 -7.55
C CYS A 55 -1.19 10.83 -8.15
N ALA A 56 -0.53 11.93 -7.78
CA ALA A 56 -0.83 13.26 -8.31
C ALA A 56 -0.65 13.33 -9.84
N ARG A 57 0.37 12.65 -10.39
CA ARG A 57 0.61 12.63 -11.83
C ARG A 57 -0.42 11.81 -12.62
N LEU A 58 -1.03 10.81 -11.99
CA LEU A 58 -2.08 9.98 -12.58
C LEU A 58 -3.49 10.47 -12.24
N GLY A 59 -3.64 11.51 -11.42
CA GLY A 59 -4.95 11.98 -10.95
C GLY A 59 -5.63 11.01 -9.97
N LEU A 60 -4.85 10.20 -9.26
CA LEU A 60 -5.32 9.26 -8.24
C LEU A 60 -5.35 9.94 -6.86
N ALA A 61 -6.33 9.58 -6.04
CA ALA A 61 -6.35 9.97 -4.63
C ALA A 61 -5.25 9.21 -3.87
N CYS A 62 -4.40 9.94 -3.14
CA CYS A 62 -3.38 9.33 -2.29
C CYS A 62 -3.80 9.42 -0.82
N PRO A 63 -3.87 8.30 -0.08
CA PRO A 63 -4.01 8.32 1.36
C PRO A 63 -2.84 9.07 2.03
N GLY A 64 -3.12 9.73 3.15
CA GLY A 64 -2.10 10.39 3.95
C GLY A 64 -1.12 9.40 4.62
N PRO A 65 0.09 9.85 4.99
CA PRO A 65 1.10 9.02 5.65
C PRO A 65 0.60 8.26 6.89
N GLU A 66 -0.34 8.84 7.63
CA GLU A 66 -0.93 8.30 8.84
C GLU A 66 -1.72 7.00 8.60
N VAL A 67 -2.38 6.89 7.45
CA VAL A 67 -3.13 5.67 7.08
C VAL A 67 -2.17 4.51 6.90
N TRP A 68 -1.11 4.73 6.12
CA TRP A 68 -0.08 3.71 5.89
C TRP A 68 0.67 3.31 7.16
N ALA A 69 0.92 4.27 8.06
CA ALA A 69 1.55 3.99 9.34
C ALA A 69 0.65 3.13 10.25
N ALA A 70 -0.66 3.37 10.24
CA ALA A 70 -1.62 2.55 10.98
C ALA A 70 -1.70 1.13 10.41
N ASP A 71 -1.74 0.97 9.09
CA ASP A 71 -1.79 -0.33 8.43
C ASP A 71 -0.53 -1.17 8.72
N LEU A 72 0.67 -0.55 8.67
CA LEU A 72 1.91 -1.23 9.00
C LEU A 72 2.00 -1.69 10.46
N GLN A 73 1.26 -1.07 11.40
CA GLN A 73 1.20 -1.52 12.79
C GLN A 73 0.34 -2.77 12.98
N GLN A 74 -0.49 -3.11 12.00
CA GLN A 74 -1.38 -4.27 12.03
C GLN A 74 -0.75 -5.53 11.39
N LEU A 75 0.38 -5.38 10.70
CA LEU A 75 1.14 -6.45 10.04
C LEU A 75 2.29 -6.95 10.93
#